data_AF-A0A1C5I6E8-F1
#
_entry.id   AF-A0A1C5I6E8-F1
#
_cell.length_a   1.000
_cell.length_b   1.000
_cell.length_c   1.000
_cell.angle_alpha   90.00
_cell.angle_beta   90.00
_cell.angle_gamma   90.00
#
_symmetry.space_group_name_H-M   'P 1'
#
loop_
_entity.id
_entity.type
_entity.pdbx_description
1 polymer ?
#
loop_
_entity_poly.entity_id
_entity_poly.type
_entity_poly.pdbx_seq_one_letter_code
_entity_poly.pdbx_strand_id
1 'polypeptide(L)'
;MSRELNGFYRSLAEDTDPRGLASPDVVRRHADRRARTRAAVGVLALAALVGGTAVGTRFVLTAGPGTPVGPPAGPPVPPSVSPAPSDPASAPSVSSTPSALPSRTTPSASTSPPTGGGPSARTPTSIPDAAFFALAAANDTGAGAGFTDGPVLPRLCGAEPGGSGVLRQRVRAVPFKLATTPEGYVPDGLYRHSITIYRSGRADDALDEVRAAVQGCPEQKIGSVTSRQKLLPDGGYGDESVLFEMRKPFLDANDEPTGDEEVRLIRAIRIGDVVTVLWEQGWEGSSSPRSQVDADSRRAVQAIRTWWD
;
A
#
# COMPACT_ATOMS: atom_id res chain seq x y z
N MET A 1 5.53 -12.17 39.77
CA MET A 1 5.05 -10.92 39.15
C MET A 1 6.15 -9.90 38.80
N SER A 2 7.27 -9.75 39.54
CA SER A 2 8.28 -8.72 39.16
C SER A 2 9.20 -9.10 37.98
N ARG A 3 9.35 -10.39 37.66
CA ARG A 3 10.20 -10.83 36.53
C ARG A 3 9.58 -10.59 35.16
N GLU A 4 8.26 -10.69 35.04
CA GLU A 4 7.53 -10.42 33.79
C GLU A 4 7.51 -8.92 33.48
N LEU A 5 7.36 -8.07 34.51
CA LEU A 5 7.46 -6.61 34.40
C LEU A 5 8.84 -6.16 33.90
N ASN A 6 9.92 -6.73 34.44
CA ASN A 6 11.27 -6.44 33.96
C ASN A 6 11.51 -6.93 32.52
N GLY A 7 10.88 -8.03 32.11
CA GLY A 7 10.91 -8.49 30.72
C GLY A 7 10.20 -7.51 29.78
N PHE A 8 9.04 -7.01 30.18
CA PHE A 8 8.25 -6.05 29.40
C PHE A 8 8.94 -4.69 29.27
N TYR A 9 9.56 -4.19 30.34
CA TYR A 9 10.34 -2.96 30.30
C TYR A 9 11.60 -3.09 29.44
N ARG A 10 12.24 -4.27 29.44
CA ARG A 10 13.41 -4.52 28.59
C ARG A 10 13.02 -4.62 27.11
N SER A 11 11.90 -5.30 26.77
CA SER A 11 11.44 -5.36 25.38
C SER A 11 11.02 -3.99 24.85
N LEU A 12 10.38 -3.15 25.68
CA LEU A 12 10.06 -1.76 25.34
C LEU A 12 11.31 -0.91 25.12
N ALA A 13 12.36 -1.11 25.92
CA ALA A 13 13.62 -0.38 25.76
C ALA A 13 14.39 -0.81 24.50
N GLU A 14 14.25 -2.07 24.07
CA GLU A 14 14.83 -2.59 22.82
C GLU A 14 14.02 -2.18 21.56
N ASP A 15 12.70 -1.97 21.71
CA ASP A 15 11.80 -1.45 20.65
C ASP A 15 11.90 0.08 20.47
N THR A 16 12.61 0.78 21.34
CA THR A 16 12.82 2.22 21.20
C THR A 16 14.02 2.47 20.29
N ASP A 17 13.78 3.01 19.09
CA ASP A 17 14.81 3.33 18.09
C ASP A 17 15.99 4.08 18.76
N PRO A 18 17.25 3.64 18.61
CA PRO A 18 18.43 4.39 19.09
C PRO A 18 18.59 5.74 18.38
N ARG A 19 17.80 6.02 17.34
CA ARG A 19 17.63 7.38 16.83
C ARG A 19 16.89 8.21 17.87
N GLY A 20 17.69 8.89 18.70
CA GLY A 20 17.22 9.84 19.70
C GLY A 20 16.09 10.72 19.17
N LEU A 21 15.12 11.02 20.04
CA LEU A 21 13.99 11.88 19.74
C LEU A 21 14.44 13.10 18.94
N ALA A 22 13.74 13.40 17.85
CA ALA A 22 14.03 14.56 17.01
C ALA A 22 14.20 15.79 17.90
N SER A 23 15.30 16.53 17.72
CA SER A 23 15.62 17.61 18.64
C SER A 23 14.46 18.61 18.71
N PRO A 24 14.21 19.23 19.88
CA PRO A 24 13.11 20.17 20.04
C PRO A 24 13.08 21.27 18.98
N ASP A 25 14.23 21.63 18.42
CA ASP A 25 14.37 22.63 17.36
C ASP A 25 13.84 22.16 16.00
N VAL A 26 13.90 20.86 15.71
CA VAL A 26 13.31 20.27 14.49
C VAL A 26 11.79 20.26 14.63
N VAL A 27 11.28 19.89 15.80
CA VAL A 27 9.83 19.91 16.10
C VAL A 27 9.26 21.32 16.04
N ARG A 28 9.95 22.31 16.66
CA ARG A 28 9.56 23.73 16.60
C ARG A 28 9.59 24.27 15.18
N ARG A 29 10.63 23.97 14.40
CA ARG A 29 10.70 24.37 12.98
C ARG A 29 9.56 23.77 12.17
N HIS A 30 9.19 22.52 12.39
CA HIS A 30 8.04 21.90 11.70
C HIS A 30 6.70 22.52 12.09
N ALA A 31 6.48 22.81 13.38
CA ALA A 31 5.26 23.45 13.87
C ALA A 31 5.11 24.88 13.32
N ASP A 32 6.19 25.67 13.35
CA ASP A 32 6.21 27.03 12.79
C ASP A 32 5.96 27.05 11.29
N ARG A 33 6.51 26.07 10.56
CA ARG A 33 6.26 25.96 9.11
C ARG A 33 4.79 25.71 8.81
N ARG A 34 4.15 24.79 9.55
CA ARG A 34 2.72 24.47 9.40
C ARG A 34 1.83 25.68 9.73
N ALA A 35 2.22 26.49 10.71
CA ALA A 35 1.53 27.75 11.04
C ALA A 35 1.67 28.79 9.91
N ARG A 36 2.87 28.95 9.34
CA ARG A 36 3.10 29.86 8.21
C ARG A 36 2.37 29.43 6.94
N THR A 37 2.30 28.13 6.64
CA THR A 37 1.54 27.63 5.48
C THR A 37 0.04 27.86 5.64
N ARG A 38 -0.52 27.69 6.85
CA ARG A 38 -1.93 28.02 7.12
C ARG A 38 -2.22 29.51 6.99
N ALA A 39 -1.29 30.38 7.40
CA ALA A 39 -1.43 31.82 7.22
C ALA A 39 -1.39 32.23 5.74
N ALA A 40 -0.51 31.63 4.93
CA ALA A 40 -0.41 31.91 3.49
C ALA A 40 -1.68 31.50 2.72
N VAL A 41 -2.28 30.34 3.07
CA VAL A 41 -3.55 29.89 2.48
C VAL A 41 -4.71 30.82 2.87
N GLY A 42 -4.73 31.35 4.09
CA GLY A 42 -5.75 32.32 4.54
C GLY A 42 -5.69 33.67 3.82
N VAL A 43 -4.49 34.15 3.47
CA VAL A 43 -4.30 35.42 2.75
C VAL A 43 -4.75 35.32 1.29
N LEU A 44 -4.56 34.18 0.63
CA LEU A 44 -5.07 33.95 -0.74
C LEU A 44 -6.60 33.89 -0.81
N ALA A 45 -7.26 33.34 0.21
CA ALA A 45 -8.72 33.31 0.28
C ALA A 45 -9.34 34.71 0.42
N LEU A 46 -8.67 35.63 1.12
CA LEU A 46 -9.10 37.04 1.24
C LEU A 46 -8.89 37.83 -0.06
N ALA A 47 -7.81 37.56 -0.81
CA ALA A 47 -7.56 38.22 -2.10
C ALA A 47 -8.58 37.84 -3.18
N ALA A 48 -9.03 36.58 -3.21
CA ALA A 48 -10.07 36.11 -4.13
C ALA A 48 -11.45 36.76 -3.83
N LEU A 49 -11.75 37.02 -2.56
CA LEU A 49 -12.99 37.66 -2.14
C LEU A 49 -13.06 39.16 -2.50
N VAL A 50 -11.91 39.84 -2.60
CA VAL A 50 -11.84 41.25 -3.02
C VAL A 50 -11.80 41.40 -4.56
N GLY A 51 -11.26 40.41 -5.29
CA GLY A 51 -11.23 40.42 -6.75
C GLY A 51 -12.57 40.07 -7.44
N GLY A 52 -13.48 39.37 -6.75
CA GLY A 52 -14.73 38.86 -7.32
C GLY A 52 -15.88 39.88 -7.48
N THR A 53 -15.74 41.12 -7.00
CA THR A 53 -16.86 42.10 -6.99
C THR A 53 -16.92 43.01 -8.22
N ALA A 54 -15.98 42.91 -9.18
CA ALA A 54 -15.87 43.89 -10.27
C ALA A 54 -16.50 43.49 -11.63
N VAL A 55 -16.99 42.26 -11.83
CA VAL A 55 -17.45 41.78 -13.16
C VAL A 55 -18.95 41.42 -13.21
N GLY A 56 -19.71 41.60 -12.12
CA GLY A 56 -21.07 41.08 -11.98
C GLY A 56 -22.24 42.02 -12.31
N THR A 57 -22.06 43.21 -12.90
CA THR A 57 -23.14 44.21 -13.03
C THR A 57 -23.70 44.44 -14.44
N ARG A 58 -23.37 43.62 -15.45
CA ARG A 58 -23.81 43.87 -16.84
C ARG A 58 -24.78 42.87 -17.49
N PHE A 59 -25.38 41.95 -16.75
CA PHE A 59 -26.34 40.98 -17.32
C PHE A 59 -27.72 40.95 -16.64
N VAL A 60 -28.25 42.11 -16.23
CA VAL A 60 -29.65 42.20 -15.75
C VAL A 60 -30.41 43.26 -16.53
N LEU A 61 -30.68 42.99 -17.80
CA LEU A 61 -31.75 43.64 -18.58
C LEU A 61 -32.21 42.66 -19.66
N THR A 62 -33.29 41.91 -19.39
CA THR A 62 -34.37 41.50 -20.34
C THR A 62 -35.14 40.28 -19.81
N ALA A 63 -36.25 40.51 -19.10
CA ALA A 63 -37.45 39.67 -19.16
C ALA A 63 -38.58 40.33 -18.34
N GLY A 64 -39.67 40.66 -19.03
CA GLY A 64 -40.90 41.21 -18.46
C GLY A 64 -41.84 40.13 -17.86
N PRO A 65 -43.07 40.52 -17.45
CA PRO A 65 -43.77 39.94 -16.30
C PRO A 65 -44.88 38.92 -16.66
N GLY A 66 -45.19 38.02 -15.71
CA GLY A 66 -46.42 37.22 -15.71
C GLY A 66 -46.44 36.01 -14.75
N THR A 67 -46.96 36.23 -13.52
CA THR A 67 -47.94 35.42 -12.72
C THR A 67 -47.89 33.87 -12.66
N PRO A 68 -48.59 33.20 -11.70
CA PRO A 68 -48.54 33.32 -10.24
C PRO A 68 -48.34 31.94 -9.53
N VAL A 69 -48.26 31.99 -8.19
CA VAL A 69 -48.05 30.91 -7.21
C VAL A 69 -49.04 29.74 -7.32
N GLY A 70 -48.54 28.50 -7.25
CA GLY A 70 -49.30 27.26 -7.03
C GLY A 70 -48.96 26.60 -5.67
N PRO A 71 -49.91 25.89 -5.02
CA PRO A 71 -49.86 25.55 -3.58
C PRO A 71 -49.09 24.25 -3.25
N PRO A 72 -48.73 24.00 -1.97
CA PRO A 72 -47.97 22.82 -1.54
C PRO A 72 -48.87 21.67 -1.03
N ALA A 73 -48.48 20.41 -1.28
CA ALA A 73 -48.71 19.20 -0.44
C ALA A 73 -48.38 17.94 -1.27
N GLY A 74 -47.86 16.83 -0.73
CA GLY A 74 -47.68 16.44 0.67
C GLY A 74 -46.78 15.19 0.85
N PRO A 75 -46.65 14.65 2.07
CA PRO A 75 -45.85 13.48 2.41
C PRO A 75 -46.73 12.22 2.64
N PRO A 76 -46.20 11.11 3.18
CA PRO A 76 -45.49 9.99 2.54
C PRO A 76 -46.36 8.71 2.45
N VAL A 77 -45.93 7.69 1.69
CA VAL A 77 -46.56 6.34 1.70
C VAL A 77 -45.49 5.23 1.85
N PRO A 78 -45.55 4.39 2.89
CA PRO A 78 -45.02 3.02 2.92
C PRO A 78 -46.20 2.00 2.87
N PRO A 79 -46.01 0.67 3.05
CA PRO A 79 -44.92 -0.26 2.72
C PRO A 79 -45.42 -1.41 1.79
N SER A 80 -44.56 -2.34 1.38
CA SER A 80 -45.03 -3.72 1.14
C SER A 80 -43.95 -4.78 1.32
N VAL A 81 -44.35 -5.91 1.90
CA VAL A 81 -43.56 -6.96 2.52
C VAL A 81 -43.67 -8.24 1.69
N SER A 82 -42.57 -9.00 1.57
CA SER A 82 -42.39 -10.48 1.43
C SER A 82 -43.45 -11.37 0.75
N PRO A 83 -43.03 -12.40 -0.02
CA PRO A 83 -42.58 -13.66 0.63
C PRO A 83 -41.42 -14.42 -0.05
N ALA A 84 -40.71 -15.21 0.77
CA ALA A 84 -39.88 -16.38 0.42
C ALA A 84 -40.75 -17.65 0.36
N PRO A 85 -40.24 -18.91 0.29
CA PRO A 85 -39.00 -19.50 -0.23
C PRO A 85 -39.30 -20.65 -1.25
N SER A 86 -38.29 -21.36 -1.78
CA SER A 86 -38.40 -22.81 -2.11
C SER A 86 -37.02 -23.45 -2.38
N ASP A 87 -36.64 -24.39 -1.52
CA ASP A 87 -35.74 -25.52 -1.80
C ASP A 87 -36.43 -26.53 -2.73
N PRO A 88 -35.67 -27.39 -3.41
CA PRO A 88 -35.87 -28.82 -3.12
C PRO A 88 -34.58 -29.63 -2.97
N ALA A 89 -34.69 -30.62 -2.07
CA ALA A 89 -33.75 -31.70 -1.81
C ALA A 89 -33.89 -32.88 -2.80
N SER A 90 -32.81 -33.65 -3.01
CA SER A 90 -32.79 -35.13 -2.94
C SER A 90 -31.39 -35.74 -3.22
N ALA A 91 -31.05 -36.75 -2.41
CA ALA A 91 -29.88 -37.67 -2.44
C ALA A 91 -30.15 -38.90 -3.37
N PRO A 92 -29.44 -40.07 -3.37
CA PRO A 92 -28.22 -40.53 -2.65
C PRO A 92 -27.18 -41.39 -3.46
N SER A 93 -26.06 -41.69 -2.78
CA SER A 93 -25.15 -42.87 -2.74
C SER A 93 -24.77 -43.74 -3.97
N VAL A 94 -23.45 -44.01 -4.10
CA VAL A 94 -22.90 -45.35 -4.39
C VAL A 94 -21.59 -45.60 -3.63
N SER A 95 -21.45 -46.85 -3.19
CA SER A 95 -20.41 -47.43 -2.35
C SER A 95 -19.66 -48.51 -3.15
N SER A 96 -18.35 -48.65 -2.97
CA SER A 96 -17.63 -49.88 -3.35
C SER A 96 -16.35 -50.05 -2.53
N THR A 97 -16.28 -51.17 -1.81
CA THR A 97 -15.20 -51.64 -0.94
C THR A 97 -14.38 -52.77 -1.66
N PRO A 98 -13.43 -53.48 -1.03
CA PRO A 98 -12.01 -53.52 -1.39
C PRO A 98 -11.57 -54.82 -2.10
N SER A 99 -10.31 -54.90 -2.54
CA SER A 99 -9.65 -56.18 -2.84
C SER A 99 -8.15 -56.15 -2.52
N ALA A 100 -7.65 -57.23 -1.91
CA ALA A 100 -6.32 -57.36 -1.31
C ALA A 100 -5.53 -58.56 -1.86
N LEU A 101 -4.21 -58.35 -2.05
CA LEU A 101 -3.02 -59.26 -2.00
C LEU A 101 -2.90 -60.49 -2.93
N PRO A 102 -1.69 -61.08 -3.21
CA PRO A 102 -0.53 -61.26 -2.30
C PRO A 102 0.93 -60.97 -2.79
N SER A 103 1.76 -60.63 -1.80
CA SER A 103 3.19 -60.86 -1.49
C SER A 103 4.25 -61.29 -2.52
N ARG A 104 5.42 -60.61 -2.49
CA ARG A 104 6.76 -61.25 -2.35
C ARG A 104 7.85 -60.33 -1.78
N THR A 105 8.40 -60.79 -0.66
CA THR A 105 9.69 -60.57 0.05
C THR A 105 10.93 -60.64 -0.88
N THR A 106 12.15 -60.09 -0.65
CA THR A 106 12.97 -59.56 0.49
C THR A 106 14.17 -58.72 -0.11
N PRO A 107 15.32 -58.43 0.54
CA PRO A 107 15.72 -57.07 0.97
C PRO A 107 16.98 -56.53 0.27
N SER A 108 17.24 -55.22 0.35
CA SER A 108 18.61 -54.71 0.35
C SER A 108 18.68 -53.40 1.08
N ALA A 109 19.36 -53.46 2.21
CA ALA A 109 19.85 -52.31 2.91
C ALA A 109 20.82 -51.54 2.00
N SER A 110 20.57 -50.25 1.83
CA SER A 110 21.64 -49.28 1.63
C SER A 110 21.35 -48.12 2.56
N THR A 111 22.05 -48.16 3.69
CA THR A 111 22.14 -47.13 4.71
C THR A 111 22.85 -45.94 4.09
N SER A 112 22.09 -45.07 3.43
CA SER A 112 22.58 -43.72 3.13
C SER A 112 22.58 -42.92 4.44
N PRO A 113 23.71 -42.33 4.84
CA PRO A 113 23.76 -41.51 6.05
C PRO A 113 22.81 -40.31 5.90
N PRO A 114 22.13 -39.86 6.98
CA PRO A 114 21.32 -38.65 6.96
C PRO A 114 22.26 -37.46 6.74
N THR A 115 22.40 -37.06 5.48
CA THR A 115 23.23 -35.92 5.12
C THR A 115 22.41 -34.68 5.39
N GLY A 116 22.72 -34.02 6.51
CA GLY A 116 22.44 -32.62 6.76
C GLY A 116 20.97 -32.23 6.77
N GLY A 117 20.37 -32.20 7.97
CA GLY A 117 19.32 -31.23 8.23
C GLY A 117 19.89 -29.84 7.98
N GLY A 118 19.67 -29.31 6.78
CA GLY A 118 19.77 -27.88 6.54
C GLY A 118 18.87 -27.18 7.55
N PRO A 119 19.25 -26.00 8.07
CA PRO A 119 18.39 -25.27 9.00
C PRO A 119 17.03 -25.11 8.31
N SER A 120 15.98 -25.73 8.86
CA SER A 120 14.61 -25.34 8.54
C SER A 120 14.56 -23.85 8.82
N ALA A 121 14.57 -23.03 7.77
CA ALA A 121 14.46 -21.59 7.88
C ALA A 121 13.22 -21.33 8.72
N ARG A 122 13.41 -20.89 9.97
CA ARG A 122 12.29 -20.56 10.84
C ARG A 122 11.59 -19.40 10.17
N THR A 123 10.33 -19.59 9.77
CA THR A 123 9.46 -18.47 9.41
C THR A 123 9.43 -17.52 10.61
N PRO A 124 9.86 -16.26 10.47
CA PRO A 124 9.86 -15.35 11.60
C PRO A 124 8.46 -15.11 12.13
N THR A 125 8.33 -14.81 13.42
CA THR A 125 7.03 -14.62 14.07
C THR A 125 6.70 -13.16 14.35
N SER A 126 7.67 -12.25 14.20
CA SER A 126 7.54 -10.80 14.42
C SER A 126 8.28 -10.06 13.31
N ILE A 127 7.85 -8.84 12.98
CA ILE A 127 8.53 -7.98 12.00
C ILE A 127 9.13 -6.81 12.80
N PRO A 128 10.45 -6.78 13.06
CA PRO A 128 11.09 -5.67 13.77
C PRO A 128 11.23 -4.42 12.89
N ASP A 129 11.49 -3.27 13.48
CA ASP A 129 11.70 -2.01 12.76
C ASP A 129 12.90 -2.08 11.80
N ALA A 130 13.93 -2.82 12.17
CA ALA A 130 15.13 -3.06 11.37
C ALA A 130 14.86 -3.84 10.06
N ALA A 131 13.71 -4.52 9.95
CA ALA A 131 13.31 -5.18 8.70
C ALA A 131 12.89 -4.18 7.61
N PHE A 132 12.56 -2.93 7.99
CA PHE A 132 12.23 -1.87 7.05
C PHE A 132 13.51 -1.19 6.53
N PHE A 133 13.54 -0.85 5.25
CA PHE A 133 14.74 -0.23 4.67
C PHE A 133 14.93 1.19 5.18
N ALA A 134 16.20 1.61 5.25
CA ALA A 134 16.56 3.01 5.42
C ALA A 134 16.83 3.65 4.05
N LEU A 135 16.33 4.87 3.84
CA LEU A 135 16.67 5.67 2.67
C LEU A 135 18.16 5.96 2.62
N ALA A 136 18.69 6.21 1.42
CA ALA A 136 19.99 6.86 1.30
C ALA A 136 19.94 8.25 1.94
N ALA A 137 21.05 8.70 2.53
CA ALA A 137 21.14 10.01 3.17
C ALA A 137 20.73 11.17 2.23
N ALA A 138 21.04 11.06 0.93
CA ALA A 138 20.65 12.04 -0.07
C ALA A 138 19.13 12.11 -0.32
N ASN A 139 18.40 11.03 -0.04
CA ASN A 139 16.95 10.92 -0.23
C ASN A 139 16.17 11.09 1.08
N ASP A 140 16.85 11.18 2.23
CA ASP A 140 16.21 11.36 3.53
C ASP A 140 15.72 12.81 3.69
N THR A 141 14.45 12.93 4.07
CA THR A 141 13.79 14.21 4.34
C THR A 141 14.03 14.71 5.76
N GLY A 142 14.50 13.85 6.66
CA GLY A 142 14.61 14.12 8.10
C GLY A 142 13.24 14.17 8.81
N ALA A 143 12.13 14.00 8.10
CA ALA A 143 10.78 14.01 8.66
C ALA A 143 10.48 12.72 9.46
N GLY A 144 11.30 11.69 9.31
CA GLY A 144 11.13 10.38 9.93
C GLY A 144 10.09 9.51 9.22
N ALA A 145 10.25 8.20 9.32
CA ALA A 145 9.31 7.22 8.80
C ALA A 145 8.40 6.70 9.92
N GLY A 146 7.10 6.60 9.65
CA GLY A 146 6.08 6.26 10.65
C GLY A 146 5.27 5.03 10.28
N PHE A 147 4.85 4.24 11.27
CA PHE A 147 3.93 3.12 11.06
C PHE A 147 2.51 3.60 10.81
N THR A 148 1.82 2.93 9.91
CA THR A 148 0.47 3.31 9.48
C THR A 148 -0.35 2.06 9.17
N ASP A 149 -1.66 2.14 9.34
CA ASP A 149 -2.59 1.10 8.90
C ASP A 149 -3.07 1.36 7.47
N GLY A 150 -3.61 0.32 6.82
CA GLY A 150 -4.27 0.39 5.52
C GLY A 150 -3.63 -0.50 4.44
N PRO A 151 -4.03 -0.35 3.17
CA PRO A 151 -3.76 -1.35 2.13
C PRO A 151 -2.27 -1.47 1.79
N VAL A 152 -1.80 -2.69 1.51
CA VAL A 152 -0.41 -2.94 1.10
C VAL A 152 -0.15 -2.68 -0.38
N LEU A 153 -1.21 -2.76 -1.18
CA LEU A 153 -1.18 -2.55 -2.62
C LEU A 153 -2.23 -1.52 -3.03
N PRO A 154 -2.05 -0.84 -4.17
CA PRO A 154 -3.11 -0.04 -4.75
C PRO A 154 -4.33 -0.93 -5.09
N ARG A 155 -5.49 -0.29 -5.23
CA ARG A 155 -6.66 -0.98 -5.80
C ARG A 155 -6.31 -1.46 -7.20
N LEU A 156 -6.70 -2.69 -7.52
CA LEU A 156 -6.54 -3.31 -8.84
C LEU A 156 -7.89 -3.89 -9.26
N CYS A 157 -8.82 -3.01 -9.70
CA CYS A 157 -10.17 -3.41 -10.14
C CYS A 157 -10.96 -4.21 -9.08
N GLY A 158 -10.70 -3.97 -7.79
CA GLY A 158 -11.32 -4.69 -6.68
C GLY A 158 -10.64 -6.00 -6.28
N ALA A 159 -9.58 -6.42 -6.96
CA ALA A 159 -8.78 -7.56 -6.53
C ALA A 159 -8.02 -7.26 -5.23
N GLU A 160 -7.90 -8.27 -4.36
CA GLU A 160 -7.16 -8.23 -3.10
C GLU A 160 -6.04 -9.29 -3.09
N PRO A 161 -5.03 -9.17 -3.96
CA PRO A 161 -3.97 -10.17 -4.08
C PRO A 161 -3.14 -10.26 -2.79
N GLY A 162 -2.79 -11.47 -2.39
CA GLY A 162 -2.01 -11.74 -1.19
C GLY A 162 -2.78 -11.59 0.12
N GLY A 163 -4.12 -11.49 0.09
CA GLY A 163 -4.92 -11.37 1.32
C GLY A 163 -4.96 -12.64 2.18
N SER A 164 -4.71 -13.82 1.59
CA SER A 164 -4.84 -15.11 2.26
C SER A 164 -3.51 -15.60 2.86
N GLY A 165 -3.60 -16.38 3.94
CA GLY A 165 -2.41 -17.01 4.55
C GLY A 165 -1.44 -16.05 5.24
N VAL A 166 -1.84 -14.79 5.48
CA VAL A 166 -1.05 -13.80 6.22
C VAL A 166 -0.94 -14.20 7.69
N LEU A 167 0.30 -14.28 8.20
CA LEU A 167 0.61 -14.50 9.62
C LEU A 167 0.83 -13.19 10.36
N ARG A 168 1.60 -12.28 9.76
CA ARG A 168 1.92 -10.95 10.30
C ARG A 168 2.10 -9.96 9.17
N GLN A 169 1.72 -8.72 9.42
CA GLN A 169 1.90 -7.63 8.47
C GLN A 169 2.21 -6.35 9.23
N ARG A 170 3.14 -5.55 8.71
CA ARG A 170 3.41 -4.19 9.16
C ARG A 170 3.60 -3.29 7.95
N VAL A 171 3.13 -2.05 8.06
CA VAL A 171 3.24 -1.04 7.01
C VAL A 171 3.87 0.22 7.58
N ARG A 172 4.83 0.78 6.86
CA ARG A 172 5.56 1.98 7.21
C ARG A 172 5.50 2.97 6.04
N ALA A 173 5.10 4.19 6.37
CA ALA A 173 5.17 5.34 5.49
C ALA A 173 6.59 5.93 5.56
N VAL A 174 7.28 5.99 4.42
CA VAL A 174 8.67 6.43 4.32
C VAL A 174 8.75 7.64 3.37
N PRO A 175 8.73 8.89 3.89
CA PRO A 175 8.83 10.09 3.07
C PRO A 175 10.26 10.27 2.55
N PHE A 176 10.39 10.49 1.26
CA PHE A 176 11.67 10.68 0.59
C PHE A 176 11.67 11.96 -0.23
N LYS A 177 12.88 12.43 -0.53
CA LYS A 177 13.15 13.42 -1.57
C LYS A 177 13.99 12.80 -2.68
N LEU A 178 13.92 13.35 -3.87
CA LEU A 178 14.86 13.04 -4.95
C LEU A 178 16.22 13.64 -4.61
N ALA A 179 17.31 13.01 -5.06
CA ALA A 179 18.66 13.46 -4.73
C ALA A 179 18.98 14.88 -5.28
N THR A 180 18.26 15.31 -6.31
CA THR A 180 18.37 16.65 -6.91
C THR A 180 17.55 17.72 -6.18
N THR A 181 16.69 17.31 -5.24
CA THR A 181 15.78 18.23 -4.53
C THR A 181 16.55 19.01 -3.47
N PRO A 182 16.52 20.36 -3.49
CA PRO A 182 17.26 21.18 -2.53
C PRO A 182 16.83 20.95 -1.08
N GLU A 183 17.73 21.25 -0.14
CA GLU A 183 17.41 21.18 1.28
C GLU A 183 16.23 22.10 1.66
N GLY A 184 15.41 21.62 2.60
CA GLY A 184 14.26 22.36 3.08
C GLY A 184 13.04 22.33 2.17
N TYR A 185 13.05 21.63 1.04
CA TYR A 185 11.83 21.38 0.25
C TYR A 185 10.93 20.33 0.91
N VAL A 186 9.66 20.26 0.47
CA VAL A 186 8.74 19.18 0.85
C VAL A 186 9.24 17.84 0.29
N PRO A 187 8.82 16.70 0.86
CA PRO A 187 9.11 15.39 0.26
C PRO A 187 8.67 15.36 -1.20
N ASP A 188 9.46 14.74 -2.06
CA ASP A 188 9.04 14.43 -3.43
C ASP A 188 8.11 13.23 -3.44
N GLY A 189 8.12 12.39 -2.42
CA GLY A 189 7.20 11.28 -2.37
C GLY A 189 7.18 10.54 -1.06
N LEU A 190 6.35 9.52 -1.04
CA LEU A 190 6.22 8.59 0.06
C LEU A 190 6.24 7.17 -0.49
N TYR A 191 7.08 6.31 0.09
CA TYR A 191 6.84 4.88 -0.03
C TYR A 191 5.86 4.44 1.03
N ARG A 192 4.85 3.70 0.61
CA ARG A 192 4.13 2.79 1.48
C ARG A 192 4.87 1.45 1.43
N HIS A 193 5.77 1.25 2.40
CA HIS A 193 6.57 0.05 2.54
C HIS A 193 5.82 -0.95 3.42
N SER A 194 5.40 -2.08 2.87
CA SER A 194 4.83 -3.17 3.67
C SER A 194 5.76 -4.37 3.73
N ILE A 195 5.70 -5.09 4.85
CA ILE A 195 6.32 -6.40 5.01
C ILE A 195 5.21 -7.33 5.51
N THR A 196 5.03 -8.46 4.82
CA THR A 196 4.02 -9.47 5.13
C THR A 196 4.70 -10.82 5.27
N ILE A 197 4.50 -11.48 6.40
CA ILE A 197 4.91 -12.86 6.65
C ILE A 197 3.72 -13.75 6.29
N TYR A 198 3.93 -14.71 5.41
CA TYR A 198 2.93 -15.69 5.00
C TYR A 198 3.15 -17.04 5.67
N ARG A 199 2.12 -17.89 5.65
CA ARG A 199 2.28 -19.33 5.83
C ARG A 199 3.20 -19.89 4.74
N SER A 200 3.86 -20.99 5.04
CA SER A 200 4.77 -21.64 4.09
C SER A 200 4.07 -21.95 2.77
N GLY A 201 4.71 -21.56 1.66
CA GLY A 201 4.18 -21.75 0.30
C GLY A 201 3.00 -20.84 -0.06
N ARG A 202 2.78 -19.73 0.65
CA ARG A 202 1.77 -18.71 0.28
C ARG A 202 2.35 -17.41 -0.24
N ALA A 203 3.65 -17.20 -0.06
CA ALA A 203 4.31 -15.99 -0.52
C ALA A 203 4.51 -15.97 -2.04
N ASP A 204 4.75 -17.12 -2.66
CA ASP A 204 4.81 -17.31 -4.12
C ASP A 204 3.44 -17.07 -4.75
N ASP A 205 2.40 -17.72 -4.21
CA ASP A 205 1.02 -17.53 -4.64
C ASP A 205 0.60 -16.06 -4.55
N ALA A 206 1.04 -15.34 -3.51
CA ALA A 206 0.77 -13.90 -3.38
C ALA A 206 1.38 -13.08 -4.53
N LEU A 207 2.58 -13.42 -5.01
CA LEU A 207 3.18 -12.74 -6.17
C LEU A 207 2.46 -13.10 -7.47
N ASP A 208 2.03 -14.34 -7.65
CA ASP A 208 1.24 -14.77 -8.80
C ASP A 208 -0.14 -14.09 -8.84
N GLU A 209 -0.80 -13.96 -7.69
CA GLU A 209 -2.03 -13.19 -7.54
C GLU A 209 -1.82 -11.72 -7.90
N VAL A 210 -0.68 -11.11 -7.51
CA VAL A 210 -0.36 -9.73 -7.91
C VAL A 210 -0.21 -9.64 -9.43
N ARG A 211 0.52 -10.56 -10.08
CA ARG A 211 0.66 -10.57 -11.55
C ARG A 211 -0.69 -10.70 -12.24
N ALA A 212 -1.50 -11.65 -11.79
CA ALA A 212 -2.82 -11.91 -12.34
C ALA A 212 -3.75 -10.69 -12.14
N ALA A 213 -3.71 -10.05 -10.97
CA ALA A 213 -4.50 -8.86 -10.69
C ALA A 213 -4.11 -7.68 -11.60
N VAL A 214 -2.82 -7.46 -11.84
CA VAL A 214 -2.36 -6.40 -12.75
C VAL A 214 -2.72 -6.72 -14.21
N GLN A 215 -2.58 -7.97 -14.65
CA GLN A 215 -2.95 -8.38 -16.01
C GLN A 215 -4.46 -8.33 -16.24
N GLY A 216 -5.26 -8.69 -15.23
CA GLY A 216 -6.71 -8.63 -15.25
C GLY A 216 -7.28 -7.21 -15.08
N CYS A 217 -6.44 -6.25 -14.72
CA CYS A 217 -6.80 -4.85 -14.52
C CYS A 217 -5.85 -3.93 -15.30
N PRO A 218 -5.86 -3.93 -16.64
CA PRO A 218 -4.98 -3.07 -17.43
C PRO A 218 -5.39 -1.59 -17.36
N GLU A 219 -6.67 -1.32 -17.09
CA GLU A 219 -7.19 0.02 -16.84
C GLU A 219 -8.25 -0.01 -15.75
N GLN A 220 -8.30 1.02 -14.92
CA GLN A 220 -9.37 1.23 -13.95
C GLN A 220 -9.67 2.71 -13.76
N LYS A 221 -10.92 3.00 -13.42
CA LYS A 221 -11.36 4.37 -13.09
C LYS A 221 -11.18 4.63 -11.60
N ILE A 222 -10.41 5.67 -11.26
CA ILE A 222 -10.18 6.13 -9.89
C ILE A 222 -10.72 7.56 -9.79
N GLY A 223 -11.94 7.71 -9.25
CA GLY A 223 -12.63 9.00 -9.28
C GLY A 223 -13.01 9.38 -10.71
N SER A 224 -12.57 10.55 -11.18
CA SER A 224 -12.78 11.02 -12.55
C SER A 224 -11.71 10.53 -13.55
N VAL A 225 -10.55 10.06 -13.06
CA VAL A 225 -9.40 9.70 -13.92
C VAL A 225 -9.34 8.21 -14.24
N THR A 226 -8.93 7.89 -15.46
CA THR A 226 -8.54 6.53 -15.84
C THR A 226 -7.06 6.34 -15.51
N SER A 227 -6.77 5.34 -14.67
CA SER A 227 -5.42 4.87 -14.42
C SER A 227 -5.17 3.61 -15.22
N ARG A 228 -4.06 3.56 -15.96
CA ARG A 228 -3.57 2.38 -16.69
C ARG A 228 -2.55 1.64 -15.83
N GLN A 229 -2.60 0.32 -15.82
CA GLN A 229 -1.67 -0.53 -15.09
C GLN A 229 -0.90 -1.39 -16.09
N LYS A 230 0.40 -1.60 -15.82
CA LYS A 230 1.24 -2.40 -16.70
C LYS A 230 2.33 -3.11 -15.93
N LEU A 231 2.44 -4.43 -16.11
CA LEU A 231 3.61 -5.19 -15.68
C LEU A 231 4.84 -4.72 -16.45
N LEU A 232 5.92 -4.49 -15.71
CA LEU A 232 7.21 -4.11 -16.28
C LEU A 232 8.18 -5.29 -16.20
N PRO A 233 9.20 -5.34 -17.08
CA PRO A 233 10.28 -6.31 -16.95
C PRO A 233 10.89 -6.19 -15.56
N ASP A 234 11.00 -7.33 -14.88
CA ASP A 234 11.50 -7.38 -13.52
C ASP A 234 12.47 -8.55 -13.28
N GLY A 235 13.45 -8.35 -12.40
CA GLY A 235 14.42 -9.37 -12.04
C GLY A 235 15.56 -8.84 -11.15
N GLY A 236 16.17 -9.74 -10.39
CA GLY A 236 17.34 -9.45 -9.55
C GLY A 236 17.04 -8.96 -8.13
N TYR A 237 15.81 -9.17 -7.63
CA TYR A 237 15.40 -8.77 -6.29
C TYR A 237 14.82 -9.97 -5.52
N GLY A 238 15.36 -10.22 -4.33
CA GLY A 238 14.92 -11.35 -3.50
C GLY A 238 15.12 -12.69 -4.20
N ASP A 239 14.22 -13.62 -3.89
CA ASP A 239 14.08 -14.89 -4.61
C ASP A 239 13.23 -14.70 -5.87
N GLU A 240 12.29 -13.76 -5.82
CA GLU A 240 11.37 -13.44 -6.89
C GLU A 240 10.80 -12.03 -6.69
N SER A 241 10.43 -11.35 -7.78
CA SER A 241 9.78 -10.05 -7.70
C SER A 241 8.79 -9.79 -8.83
N VAL A 242 7.91 -8.83 -8.59
CA VAL A 242 6.96 -8.27 -9.56
C VAL A 242 7.08 -6.76 -9.51
N LEU A 243 7.29 -6.14 -10.66
CA LEU A 243 7.26 -4.70 -10.84
C LEU A 243 6.10 -4.35 -11.79
N PHE A 244 5.30 -3.37 -11.39
CA PHE A 244 4.30 -2.77 -12.27
C PHE A 244 4.23 -1.26 -12.08
N GLU A 245 3.77 -0.59 -13.13
CA GLU A 245 3.45 0.83 -13.09
C GLU A 245 1.94 1.06 -13.04
N MET A 246 1.55 2.14 -12.38
CA MET A 246 0.25 2.79 -12.56
C MET A 246 0.48 4.17 -13.15
N ARG A 247 -0.17 4.45 -14.28
CA ARG A 247 -0.04 5.69 -15.03
C ARG A 247 -1.39 6.37 -15.10
N LYS A 248 -1.45 7.66 -14.82
CA LYS A 248 -2.66 8.47 -14.98
C LYS A 248 -2.27 9.88 -15.43
N PRO A 249 -3.19 10.65 -16.05
CA PRO A 249 -2.93 12.06 -16.33
C PRO A 249 -2.60 12.82 -15.04
N PHE A 250 -1.62 13.73 -15.11
CA PHE A 250 -1.45 14.74 -14.09
C PHE A 250 -2.56 15.79 -14.25
N LEU A 251 -3.19 16.14 -13.14
CA LEU A 251 -4.25 17.13 -13.08
C LEU A 251 -3.73 18.41 -12.41
N ASP A 252 -4.14 19.56 -12.93
CA ASP A 252 -3.87 20.84 -12.29
C ASP A 252 -4.80 21.10 -11.09
N ALA A 253 -4.72 22.31 -10.52
CA ALA A 253 -5.55 22.69 -9.38
C ALA A 253 -7.07 22.78 -9.69
N ASN A 254 -7.46 22.72 -10.96
CA ASN A 254 -8.85 22.75 -11.44
C ASN A 254 -9.33 21.36 -11.89
N ASP A 255 -8.58 20.30 -11.59
CA ASP A 255 -8.82 18.93 -12.04
C ASP A 255 -8.75 18.76 -13.58
N GLU A 256 -8.07 19.68 -14.29
CA GLU A 256 -7.88 19.60 -15.74
C GLU A 256 -6.57 18.88 -16.08
N PRO A 257 -6.54 17.96 -17.07
CA PRO A 257 -5.31 17.32 -17.51
C PRO A 257 -4.32 18.34 -18.08
N THR A 258 -3.08 18.35 -17.57
CA THR A 258 -2.04 19.27 -18.07
C THR A 258 -1.35 18.77 -19.34
N GLY A 259 -1.56 17.50 -19.71
CA GLY A 259 -0.83 16.79 -20.75
C GLY A 259 0.35 15.95 -20.23
N ASP A 260 0.76 16.15 -18.97
CA ASP A 260 1.74 15.31 -18.30
C ASP A 260 1.10 14.05 -17.70
N GLU A 261 1.94 13.08 -17.34
CA GLU A 261 1.51 11.85 -16.68
C GLU A 261 2.18 11.66 -15.32
N GLU A 262 1.37 11.24 -14.36
CA GLU A 262 1.83 10.73 -13.08
C GLU A 262 2.08 9.22 -13.21
N VAL A 263 3.28 8.79 -12.84
CA VAL A 263 3.70 7.38 -12.85
C VAL A 263 4.03 6.94 -11.44
N ARG A 264 3.37 5.88 -10.99
CA ARG A 264 3.60 5.24 -9.70
C ARG A 264 4.19 3.87 -9.95
N LEU A 265 5.32 3.58 -9.31
CA LEU A 265 5.97 2.28 -9.40
C LEU A 265 5.69 1.47 -8.14
N ILE A 266 5.27 0.23 -8.34
CA ILE A 266 4.97 -0.70 -7.27
C ILE A 266 5.76 -1.96 -7.49
N ARG A 267 6.53 -2.34 -6.47
CA ARG A 267 7.34 -3.56 -6.50
C ARG A 267 7.00 -4.46 -5.32
N ALA A 268 6.60 -5.69 -5.61
CA ALA A 268 6.52 -6.77 -4.63
C ALA A 268 7.76 -7.67 -4.76
N ILE A 269 8.38 -8.04 -3.64
CA ILE A 269 9.60 -8.85 -3.60
C ILE A 269 9.40 -9.96 -2.58
N ARG A 270 9.63 -11.20 -2.98
CA ARG A 270 9.58 -12.38 -2.13
C ARG A 270 10.99 -12.79 -1.71
N ILE A 271 11.13 -13.12 -0.43
CA ILE A 271 12.30 -13.78 0.15
C ILE A 271 11.72 -14.84 1.09
N GLY A 272 11.88 -16.12 0.74
CA GLY A 272 11.15 -17.27 1.29
C GLY A 272 9.66 -16.99 1.52
N ASP A 273 9.21 -17.05 2.78
CA ASP A 273 7.80 -16.82 3.19
C ASP A 273 7.46 -15.34 3.47
N VAL A 274 8.36 -14.41 3.19
CA VAL A 274 8.14 -12.97 3.39
C VAL A 274 7.98 -12.27 2.05
N VAL A 275 6.95 -11.45 1.93
CA VAL A 275 6.80 -10.49 0.83
C VAL A 275 6.95 -9.08 1.36
N THR A 276 7.84 -8.32 0.74
CA THR A 276 7.92 -6.89 0.95
C THR A 276 7.41 -6.13 -0.28
N VAL A 277 6.59 -5.09 -0.06
CA VAL A 277 6.05 -4.25 -1.13
C VAL A 277 6.54 -2.83 -0.93
N LEU A 278 7.12 -2.25 -1.97
CA LEU A 278 7.40 -0.83 -2.09
C LEU A 278 6.39 -0.22 -3.05
N TRP A 279 5.41 0.49 -2.51
CA TRP A 279 4.45 1.26 -3.29
C TRP A 279 4.82 2.73 -3.21
N GLU A 280 5.36 3.28 -4.29
CA GLU A 280 5.63 4.70 -4.43
C GLU A 280 4.33 5.45 -4.68
N GLN A 281 3.99 6.40 -3.79
CA GLN A 281 2.74 7.16 -3.85
C GLN A 281 2.92 8.58 -4.41
N GLY A 282 4.18 9.01 -4.61
CA GLY A 282 4.57 10.38 -4.97
C GLY A 282 4.10 11.43 -3.96
N TRP A 283 4.30 12.69 -4.33
CA TRP A 283 3.85 13.87 -3.59
C TRP A 283 3.64 15.00 -4.60
N GLU A 284 2.51 15.72 -4.53
CA GLU A 284 2.21 16.82 -5.46
C GLU A 284 2.35 16.44 -6.95
N GLY A 285 2.03 15.18 -7.28
CA GLY A 285 2.06 14.61 -8.63
C GLY A 285 3.46 14.44 -9.24
N SER A 286 4.52 14.54 -8.44
CA SER A 286 5.86 14.06 -8.78
C SER A 286 5.83 12.57 -9.20
N SER A 287 6.87 12.09 -9.88
CA SER A 287 7.04 10.66 -10.15
C SER A 287 8.49 10.26 -9.92
N SER A 288 8.69 9.14 -9.22
CA SER A 288 10.04 8.66 -8.96
C SER A 288 10.66 8.02 -10.21
N PRO A 289 11.94 8.29 -10.51
CA PRO A 289 12.63 7.57 -11.57
C PRO A 289 12.80 6.10 -11.16
N ARG A 290 12.67 5.19 -12.13
CA ARG A 290 12.83 3.74 -11.89
C ARG A 290 14.15 3.39 -11.19
N SER A 291 15.24 4.08 -11.53
CA SER A 291 16.56 3.86 -10.92
C SER A 291 16.57 4.07 -9.39
N GLN A 292 15.77 5.00 -8.88
CA GLN A 292 15.62 5.22 -7.44
C GLN A 292 14.86 4.07 -6.80
N VAL A 293 13.70 3.70 -7.37
CA VAL A 293 12.90 2.56 -6.88
C VAL A 293 13.74 1.30 -6.87
N ASP A 294 14.53 1.08 -7.92
CA ASP A 294 15.45 -0.06 -8.04
C ASP A 294 16.55 -0.03 -6.97
N ALA A 295 17.06 1.14 -6.58
CA ALA A 295 18.05 1.27 -5.51
C ALA A 295 17.43 1.03 -4.13
N ASP A 296 16.25 1.59 -3.86
CA ASP A 296 15.54 1.39 -2.58
C ASP A 296 15.05 -0.06 -2.43
N SER A 297 14.68 -0.70 -3.52
CA SER A 297 14.33 -2.13 -3.57
C SER A 297 15.52 -3.01 -3.17
N ARG A 298 16.75 -2.65 -3.57
CA ARG A 298 17.97 -3.36 -3.11
C ARG A 298 18.18 -3.18 -1.60
N ARG A 299 17.92 -1.97 -1.07
CA ARG A 299 17.99 -1.71 0.38
C ARG A 299 16.93 -2.50 1.16
N ALA A 300 15.72 -2.63 0.62
CA ALA A 300 14.67 -3.46 1.19
C ALA A 300 15.04 -4.94 1.22
N VAL A 301 15.58 -5.48 0.13
CA VAL A 301 16.11 -6.85 0.10
C VAL A 301 17.19 -7.05 1.16
N GLN A 302 18.13 -6.11 1.27
CA GLN A 302 19.21 -6.19 2.25
C GLN A 302 18.69 -6.14 3.69
N ALA A 303 17.75 -5.24 3.99
CA ALA A 303 17.14 -5.14 5.33
C ALA A 303 16.43 -6.44 5.74
N ILE A 304 15.68 -7.07 4.82
CA ILE A 304 15.03 -8.37 5.10
C ILE A 304 16.06 -9.48 5.31
N ARG A 305 17.10 -9.55 4.47
CA ARG A 305 18.16 -10.58 4.61
C ARG A 305 18.92 -10.43 5.93
N THR A 306 19.32 -9.22 6.30
CA THR A 306 19.98 -8.96 7.59
C THR A 306 19.10 -9.25 8.79
N TRP A 307 17.78 -9.17 8.64
CA TRP A 307 16.84 -9.58 9.68
C TRP A 307 16.69 -11.12 9.77
N TRP A 308 16.88 -11.83 8.66
CA TRP A 308 16.75 -13.29 8.58
C TRP A 308 18.00 -14.07 8.96
N ASP A 309 19.18 -13.49 8.75
CA ASP A 309 20.47 -14.03 9.18
C ASP A 309 20.66 -13.92 10.70
#